data_AF-A0A535VNP9-F1
#
_entry.id   AF-A0A535VNP9-F1
#
_cell.length_a   1.000
_cell.length_b   1.000
_cell.length_c   1.000
_cell.angle_alpha   90.00
_cell.angle_beta   90.00
_cell.angle_gamma   90.00
#
_symmetry.space_group_name_H-M   'P 1'
#
loop_
_entity.id
_entity.type
_entity.pdbx_description
1 polymer ?
#
loop_
_entity_poly.entity_id
_entity_poly.type
_entity_poly.pdbx_seq_one_letter_code
_entity_poly.pdbx_strand_id
1 'polypeptide(L)'
;MMADTDEQSLYTIEQVATRTGFTKRTLRYYEEVGLLLPTGRTEGNYRRYSEADVERLERIKNLRDLLGFSLADIREIMEAEDERGQIRVAYKHETDTTSKVAQLYRADELIRSQLHVIEKKLTGLEQMRTKLMANLERHEQIRNELLHTK
;
A
#
# COMPACT_ATOMS: atom_id res chain seq x y z
N MET A 1 -26.62 17.03 -27.19
CA MET A 1 -27.35 15.78 -26.96
C MET A 1 -26.46 14.94 -26.08
N MET A 2 -26.65 15.05 -24.76
CA MET A 2 -25.81 14.43 -23.72
C MET A 2 -26.63 13.28 -23.12
N ALA A 3 -26.21 12.05 -23.37
CA ALA A 3 -26.63 10.86 -22.65
C ALA A 3 -25.69 9.71 -23.04
N ASP A 4 -24.66 9.51 -22.22
CA ASP A 4 -24.09 8.19 -21.86
C ASP A 4 -22.91 8.44 -20.92
N THR A 5 -23.25 8.64 -19.64
CA THR A 5 -22.28 8.69 -18.55
C THR A 5 -21.94 7.27 -18.14
N ASP A 6 -20.73 6.83 -18.48
CA ASP A 6 -19.97 5.72 -17.90
C ASP A 6 -20.78 4.53 -17.35
N GLU A 7 -21.12 3.58 -18.23
CA GLU A 7 -21.11 2.17 -17.84
C GLU A 7 -19.70 1.86 -17.30
N GLN A 8 -19.55 1.82 -15.97
CA GLN A 8 -18.31 1.45 -15.30
C GLN A 8 -17.81 0.14 -15.90
N SER A 9 -16.79 0.22 -16.76
CA SER A 9 -16.25 -0.92 -17.49
C SER A 9 -15.56 -1.86 -16.52
N LEU A 10 -16.33 -2.81 -15.99
CA LEU A 10 -15.84 -3.80 -15.05
C LEU A 10 -14.88 -4.77 -15.75
N TYR A 11 -13.66 -4.84 -15.24
CA TYR A 11 -12.59 -5.65 -15.77
C TYR A 11 -12.71 -7.12 -15.35
N THR A 12 -12.27 -8.00 -16.23
CA THR A 12 -11.99 -9.42 -15.93
C THR A 12 -10.65 -9.57 -15.22
N ILE A 13 -10.41 -10.71 -14.57
CA ILE A 13 -9.11 -11.00 -13.93
C ILE A 13 -7.97 -11.01 -14.97
N GLU A 14 -8.24 -11.40 -16.22
CA GLU A 14 -7.33 -11.31 -17.35
C GLU A 14 -6.90 -9.88 -17.65
N GLN A 15 -7.87 -8.97 -17.74
CA GLN A 15 -7.62 -7.55 -18.02
C GLN A 15 -6.87 -6.90 -16.86
N VAL A 16 -7.27 -7.19 -15.61
CA VAL A 16 -6.56 -6.68 -14.42
C VAL A 16 -5.13 -7.20 -14.36
N ALA A 17 -4.90 -8.48 -14.62
CA ALA A 17 -3.55 -9.06 -14.66
C ALA A 17 -2.67 -8.37 -15.72
N THR A 18 -3.25 -8.09 -16.89
CA THR A 18 -2.54 -7.41 -17.99
C THR A 18 -2.18 -5.97 -17.62
N ARG A 19 -3.13 -5.22 -17.03
CA ARG A 19 -2.91 -3.81 -16.64
C ARG A 19 -1.91 -3.66 -15.50
N THR A 20 -2.06 -4.48 -14.46
CA THR A 20 -1.26 -4.35 -13.22
C THR A 20 0.09 -5.08 -13.31
N GLY A 21 0.21 -6.04 -14.23
CA GLY A 21 1.36 -6.94 -14.34
C GLY A 21 1.40 -8.03 -13.28
N PHE A 22 0.36 -8.17 -12.44
CA PHE A 22 0.24 -9.30 -11.53
C PHE A 22 -0.19 -10.56 -12.26
N THR A 23 0.29 -11.71 -11.81
CA THR A 23 -0.26 -12.98 -12.28
C THR A 23 -1.67 -13.17 -11.73
N LYS A 24 -2.54 -13.91 -12.46
CA LYS A 24 -3.86 -14.31 -11.95
C LYS A 24 -3.77 -15.07 -10.62
N ARG A 25 -2.67 -15.81 -10.39
CA ARG A 25 -2.41 -16.50 -9.13
C ARG A 25 -2.21 -15.50 -7.99
N THR A 26 -1.42 -14.45 -8.22
CA THR A 26 -1.20 -13.37 -7.25
C THR A 26 -2.50 -12.62 -6.94
N LEU A 27 -3.31 -12.31 -7.96
CA LEU A 27 -4.61 -11.65 -7.75
C LEU A 27 -5.54 -12.49 -6.88
N ARG A 28 -5.66 -13.79 -7.17
CA ARG A 28 -6.45 -14.72 -6.33
C ARG A 28 -5.92 -14.85 -4.91
N TYR A 29 -4.61 -14.85 -4.75
CA TYR A 29 -4.00 -14.86 -3.42
C TYR A 29 -4.32 -13.58 -2.65
N TYR A 30 -4.27 -12.41 -3.29
CA TYR A 30 -4.67 -11.14 -2.67
C TYR A 30 -6.15 -11.13 -2.28
N GLU A 31 -7.02 -11.78 -3.04
CA GLU A 31 -8.42 -12.00 -2.63
C GLU A 31 -8.55 -12.90 -1.42
N GLU A 32 -7.86 -14.05 -1.43
CA GLU A 32 -7.90 -15.02 -0.34
C GLU A 32 -7.46 -14.40 0.99
N VAL A 33 -6.43 -13.55 0.93
CA VAL A 33 -5.95 -12.83 2.10
C VAL A 33 -6.70 -11.52 2.32
N GLY A 34 -7.72 -11.16 1.54
CA GLY A 34 -8.54 -9.95 1.75
C GLY A 34 -7.86 -8.61 1.41
N LEU A 35 -6.71 -8.63 0.74
CA LEU A 35 -6.04 -7.42 0.22
C LEU A 35 -6.73 -6.85 -1.02
N LEU A 36 -7.51 -7.65 -1.73
CA LEU A 36 -8.30 -7.25 -2.89
C LEU A 36 -9.69 -7.87 -2.75
N LEU A 37 -10.75 -7.09 -2.98
CA LEU A 37 -12.11 -7.61 -3.04
C LEU A 37 -12.68 -7.26 -4.41
N PRO A 38 -13.15 -8.24 -5.22
CA PRO A 38 -13.75 -7.92 -6.50
C PRO A 38 -15.03 -7.11 -6.27
N THR A 39 -15.15 -5.98 -6.96
CA THR A 39 -16.33 -5.10 -6.89
C THR A 39 -17.65 -5.85 -7.16
N GLY A 40 -17.63 -6.88 -8.01
CA GLY A 40 -18.83 -7.66 -8.26
C GLY A 40 -18.58 -8.99 -8.94
N ARG A 41 -19.70 -9.64 -9.28
CA ARG A 41 -19.74 -10.85 -10.08
C ARG A 41 -20.77 -10.70 -11.18
N THR A 42 -20.49 -11.31 -12.32
CA THR A 42 -21.47 -11.47 -13.42
C THR A 42 -22.55 -12.48 -13.05
N GLU A 43 -23.64 -12.51 -13.81
CA GLU A 43 -24.68 -13.55 -13.70
C GLU A 43 -24.13 -14.98 -13.85
N GLY A 44 -23.08 -15.17 -14.65
CA GLY A 44 -22.34 -16.43 -14.77
C GLY A 44 -21.34 -16.71 -13.63
N ASN A 45 -21.41 -15.95 -12.52
CA ASN A 45 -20.54 -16.05 -11.34
C ASN A 45 -19.04 -15.75 -11.58
N TYR A 46 -18.69 -15.11 -12.70
CA TYR A 46 -17.33 -14.63 -12.96
C TYR A 46 -17.03 -13.33 -12.21
N ARG A 47 -15.80 -13.20 -11.68
CA ARG A 47 -15.32 -12.02 -10.94
C ARG A 47 -15.21 -10.80 -11.84
N ARG A 48 -15.54 -9.64 -11.28
CA ARG A 48 -15.47 -8.34 -11.93
C ARG A 48 -14.81 -7.33 -11.00
N TYR A 49 -13.91 -6.53 -11.57
CA TYR A 49 -13.13 -5.53 -10.84
C TYR A 49 -13.42 -4.14 -11.40
N SER A 50 -13.54 -3.16 -10.52
CA SER A 50 -13.67 -1.76 -10.91
C SER A 50 -12.32 -1.12 -11.21
N GLU A 51 -12.34 0.13 -11.68
CA GLU A 51 -11.12 0.94 -11.76
C GLU A 51 -10.47 1.14 -10.37
N ALA A 52 -11.28 1.32 -9.32
CA ALA A 52 -10.79 1.47 -7.95
C ALA A 52 -10.03 0.21 -7.47
N ASP A 53 -10.46 -0.98 -7.90
CA ASP A 53 -9.74 -2.23 -7.62
C ASP A 53 -8.37 -2.27 -8.32
N VAL A 54 -8.28 -1.72 -9.54
CA VAL A 54 -7.02 -1.60 -10.29
C VAL A 54 -6.08 -0.60 -9.62
N GLU A 55 -6.58 0.58 -9.25
CA GLU A 55 -5.80 1.58 -8.51
C GLU A 55 -5.29 1.03 -7.16
N ARG A 56 -6.12 0.24 -6.46
CA ARG A 56 -5.72 -0.45 -5.22
C ARG A 56 -4.54 -1.38 -5.48
N LEU A 57 -4.59 -2.15 -6.56
CA LEU A 57 -3.51 -3.06 -6.96
C LEU A 57 -2.23 -2.31 -7.33
N GLU A 58 -2.33 -1.17 -8.01
CA GLU A 58 -1.18 -0.31 -8.32
C GLU A 58 -0.53 0.25 -7.05
N ARG A 59 -1.33 0.65 -6.05
CA ARG A 59 -0.82 1.05 -4.73
C ARG A 59 -0.09 -0.09 -4.03
N ILE A 60 -0.68 -1.28 -3.98
CA ILE A 60 -0.04 -2.49 -3.43
C ILE A 60 1.28 -2.78 -4.13
N LYS A 61 1.32 -2.66 -5.46
CA LYS A 61 2.53 -2.84 -6.26
C LYS A 61 3.62 -1.85 -5.87
N ASN A 62 3.29 -0.56 -5.73
CA ASN A 62 4.26 0.47 -5.35
C ASN A 62 4.82 0.24 -3.94
N LEU A 63 3.96 -0.05 -2.96
CA LEU A 63 4.40 -0.35 -1.59
C LEU A 63 5.34 -1.56 -1.54
N ARG A 64 5.04 -2.60 -2.32
CA ARG A 64 5.86 -3.82 -2.37
C ARG A 64 7.15 -3.66 -3.15
N ASP A 65 7.06 -3.18 -4.39
CA ASP A 65 8.17 -3.23 -5.36
C ASP A 65 9.11 -2.04 -5.22
N LEU A 66 8.58 -0.84 -4.96
CA LEU A 66 9.39 0.38 -4.84
C LEU A 66 9.86 0.62 -3.41
N LEU A 67 9.00 0.39 -2.42
CA LEU A 67 9.30 0.68 -1.02
C LEU A 67 9.69 -0.56 -0.21
N GLY A 68 9.54 -1.75 -0.78
CA GLY A 68 9.97 -3.01 -0.17
C GLY A 68 9.20 -3.37 1.09
N PHE A 69 7.96 -2.92 1.25
CA PHE A 69 7.12 -3.32 2.39
C PHE A 69 6.74 -4.79 2.28
N SER A 70 6.63 -5.46 3.44
CA SER A 70 6.11 -6.82 3.48
C SER A 70 4.60 -6.82 3.21
N LEU A 71 4.03 -7.97 2.82
CA LEU A 71 2.57 -8.06 2.64
C LEU A 71 1.79 -7.80 3.94
N ALA A 72 2.39 -8.07 5.10
CA ALA A 72 1.78 -7.76 6.40
C ALA A 72 1.73 -6.24 6.63
N ASP A 73 2.84 -5.54 6.38
CA ASP A 73 2.89 -4.07 6.47
C ASP A 73 1.92 -3.42 5.48
N ILE A 74 1.87 -3.95 4.24
CA ILE A 74 0.95 -3.46 3.21
C ILE A 74 -0.49 -3.62 3.65
N ARG A 75 -0.86 -4.77 4.24
CA ARG A 75 -2.21 -4.96 4.77
C ARG A 75 -2.55 -3.89 5.79
N GLU A 76 -1.70 -3.68 6.79
CA GLU A 76 -1.95 -2.71 7.85
C GLU A 76 -2.13 -1.30 7.26
N ILE A 77 -1.28 -0.90 6.31
CA ILE A 77 -1.41 0.37 5.61
C ILE A 77 -2.75 0.47 4.87
N MET A 78 -3.10 -0.54 4.06
CA MET A 78 -4.31 -0.51 3.23
C MET A 78 -5.60 -0.55 4.07
N GLU A 79 -5.63 -1.34 5.15
CA GLU A 79 -6.78 -1.39 6.08
C GLU A 79 -7.00 -0.03 6.76
N ALA A 80 -5.92 0.63 7.20
CA ALA A 80 -6.00 1.98 7.75
C ALA A 80 -6.45 3.02 6.72
N GLU A 81 -6.05 2.90 5.44
CA GLU A 81 -6.56 3.76 4.36
C GLU A 81 -8.06 3.57 4.14
N ASP A 82 -8.53 2.32 4.12
CA ASP A 82 -9.92 1.96 3.90
C ASP A 82 -10.81 2.53 5.02
N GLU A 83 -10.41 2.33 6.28
CA GLU A 83 -11.16 2.86 7.43
C GLU A 83 -11.15 4.40 7.46
N ARG A 84 -10.02 5.04 7.15
CA ARG A 84 -9.96 6.52 7.01
C ARG A 84 -10.87 7.02 5.88
N GLY A 85 -10.99 6.25 4.79
CA GLY A 85 -11.92 6.54 3.71
C GLY A 85 -13.37 6.56 4.19
N GLN A 86 -13.77 5.55 4.97
CA GLN A 86 -15.10 5.45 5.57
C GLN A 86 -15.37 6.59 6.55
N ILE A 87 -14.41 6.89 7.43
CA ILE A 87 -14.49 8.02 8.38
C ILE A 87 -14.67 9.34 7.62
N ARG A 88 -13.92 9.56 6.54
CA ARG A 88 -14.05 10.77 5.72
C ARG A 88 -15.45 10.93 5.11
N VAL A 89 -16.07 9.83 4.67
CA VAL A 89 -17.45 9.86 4.17
C VAL A 89 -18.42 10.17 5.30
N ALA A 90 -18.32 9.48 6.44
CA ALA A 90 -19.16 9.73 7.61
C ALA A 90 -19.06 11.19 8.10
N TYR A 91 -17.85 11.74 8.17
CA TYR A 91 -17.58 13.11 8.60
C TYR A 91 -18.26 14.17 7.73
N LYS A 92 -18.37 13.95 6.41
CA LYS A 92 -19.04 14.88 5.49
C LYS A 92 -20.53 15.02 5.76
N HIS A 93 -21.16 13.94 6.24
CA HIS A 93 -22.60 13.88 6.49
C HIS A 93 -22.97 14.06 7.96
N GLU A 94 -21.99 14.00 8.86
CA GLU A 94 -22.20 14.23 10.29
C GLU A 94 -22.50 15.71 10.58
N THR A 95 -23.43 15.94 11.50
CA THR A 95 -23.81 17.28 11.97
C THR A 95 -23.44 17.51 13.42
N ASP A 96 -23.36 16.45 14.23
CA ASP A 96 -22.99 16.53 15.63
C ASP A 96 -21.48 16.77 15.79
N THR A 97 -21.11 17.84 16.51
CA THR A 97 -19.72 18.24 16.72
C THR A 97 -18.95 17.20 17.53
N THR A 98 -19.56 16.59 18.55
CA THR A 98 -18.91 15.57 19.38
C THR A 98 -18.55 14.35 18.55
N SER A 99 -19.47 13.88 17.70
CA SER A 99 -19.27 12.77 16.77
C SER A 99 -18.20 13.09 15.73
N LYS A 100 -18.17 14.32 15.21
CA LYS A 100 -17.07 14.80 14.33
C LYS A 100 -15.70 14.73 15.00
N VAL A 101 -15.60 15.19 16.25
CA VAL A 101 -14.34 15.16 16.99
C VAL A 101 -13.90 13.71 17.25
N ALA A 102 -14.82 12.81 17.62
CA ALA A 102 -14.51 11.39 17.79
C ALA A 102 -14.02 10.74 16.48
N GLN A 103 -14.63 11.07 15.35
CA GLN A 103 -14.19 10.61 14.02
C GLN A 103 -12.78 11.10 13.68
N LEU A 104 -12.45 12.35 14.00
CA LEU A 104 -11.09 12.89 13.80
C LEU A 104 -10.06 12.19 14.68
N TYR A 105 -10.36 11.95 15.96
CA TYR A 105 -9.48 11.16 16.82
C TYR A 105 -9.23 9.75 16.28
N ARG A 106 -10.28 9.09 15.77
CA ARG A 106 -10.13 7.79 15.14
C ARG A 106 -9.27 7.86 13.88
N ALA A 107 -9.45 8.87 13.03
CA ALA A 107 -8.60 9.07 11.86
C ALA A 107 -7.13 9.32 12.24
N ASP A 108 -6.87 10.06 13.31
CA ASP A 108 -5.52 10.31 13.83
C ASP A 108 -4.86 9.02 14.34
N GLU A 109 -5.59 8.15 15.03
CA GLU A 109 -5.09 6.83 15.43
C GLU A 109 -4.61 6.00 14.23
N LEU A 110 -5.40 5.98 13.16
CA LEU A 110 -5.07 5.25 11.94
C LEU A 110 -3.84 5.85 11.25
N ILE A 111 -3.74 7.18 11.17
CA ILE A 111 -2.56 7.86 10.64
C ILE A 111 -1.32 7.52 11.47
N ARG A 112 -1.43 7.47 12.80
CA ARG A 112 -0.33 7.10 13.69
C ARG A 112 0.13 5.67 13.50
N SER A 113 -0.80 4.72 13.31
CA SER A 113 -0.44 3.33 12.96
C SER A 113 0.32 3.27 11.63
N GLN A 114 -0.14 3.97 10.60
CA GLN A 114 0.56 4.02 9.31
C GLN A 114 1.96 4.64 9.43
N LEU A 115 2.09 5.75 10.18
CA LEU A 115 3.40 6.35 10.45
C LEU A 115 4.33 5.38 11.18
N HIS A 116 3.82 4.62 12.14
CA HIS A 116 4.61 3.62 12.86
C HIS A 116 5.21 2.55 11.93
N VAL A 117 4.43 2.04 10.98
CA VAL A 117 4.90 1.08 9.97
C VAL A 117 6.04 1.68 9.13
N ILE A 118 5.89 2.94 8.71
CA ILE A 118 6.89 3.65 7.92
C ILE A 118 8.17 3.91 8.75
N GLU A 119 8.03 4.39 9.98
CA GLU A 119 9.14 4.68 10.90
C GLU A 119 9.97 3.43 11.21
N LYS A 120 9.31 2.28 11.40
CA LYS A 120 9.98 1.00 11.59
C LYS A 120 10.84 0.63 10.38
N LYS A 121 10.32 0.84 9.16
CA LYS A 121 11.05 0.59 7.91
C LYS A 121 12.24 1.55 7.77
N LEU A 122 12.04 2.84 8.01
CA LEU A 122 13.08 3.86 7.97
C LEU A 122 14.22 3.55 8.95
N THR A 123 13.88 3.18 10.18
CA THR A 123 14.85 2.77 11.20
C THR A 123 15.71 1.60 10.73
N GLY A 124 15.09 0.57 10.15
CA GLY A 124 15.82 -0.58 9.60
C GLY A 124 16.77 -0.19 8.46
N LEU A 125 16.34 0.70 7.57
CA LEU A 125 17.16 1.20 6.47
C LEU A 125 18.33 2.06 6.95
N GLU A 126 18.13 2.95 7.93
CA GLU A 126 19.21 3.75 8.52
C GLU A 126 20.22 2.87 9.27
N GLN A 127 19.78 1.82 9.95
CA GLN A 127 20.69 0.83 10.54
C GLN A 127 21.53 0.12 9.48
N MET A 128 20.92 -0.27 8.36
CA MET A 128 21.64 -0.90 7.25
C MET A 128 22.65 0.06 6.63
N ARG A 129 22.24 1.31 6.36
CA ARG A 129 23.12 2.37 5.84
C ARG A 129 24.30 2.62 6.75
N THR A 130 24.06 2.78 8.06
CA THR A 130 25.11 3.01 9.06
C THR A 130 26.14 1.87 9.07
N LYS A 131 25.68 0.62 9.00
CA LYS A 131 26.57 -0.56 8.91
C LYS A 131 27.43 -0.54 7.64
N LEU A 132 26.84 -0.20 6.50
CA LEU A 132 27.57 -0.11 5.22
C LEU A 132 28.62 1.01 5.25
N MET A 133 28.28 2.17 5.81
CA MET A 133 29.23 3.29 5.97
C MET A 133 30.41 2.90 6.86
N ALA A 134 30.16 2.29 8.03
CA ALA A 134 31.23 1.82 8.91
C ALA A 134 32.12 0.77 8.24
N ASN A 135 31.57 -0.09 7.38
CA ASN A 135 32.36 -1.04 6.61
C ASN A 135 33.27 -0.33 5.58
N LEU A 136 32.77 0.69 4.89
CA LEU A 136 33.57 1.49 3.96
C LEU A 136 34.75 2.16 4.68
N GLU A 137 34.50 2.80 5.83
CA GLU A 137 35.54 3.44 6.65
C GLU A 137 36.64 2.45 7.06
N ARG A 138 36.27 1.24 7.50
CA ARG A 138 37.25 0.18 7.82
C ARG A 138 38.09 -0.21 6.61
N HIS A 139 37.46 -0.35 5.43
CA HIS A 139 38.19 -0.67 4.21
C HIS A 139 39.19 0.43 3.80
N GLU A 140 38.83 1.70 4.01
CA GLU A 140 39.71 2.84 3.77
C GLU A 140 40.89 2.87 4.73
N GLN A 141 40.65 2.62 6.03
CA GLN A 141 41.70 2.53 7.04
C GLN A 141 42.73 1.45 6.70
N ILE A 142 42.26 0.21 6.43
CA ILE A 142 43.14 -0.91 6.07
C ILE A 142 43.94 -0.59 4.81
N ARG A 143 43.30 0.00 3.79
CA ARG A 143 43.99 0.37 2.55
C ARG A 143 45.08 1.41 2.81
N ASN A 144 44.80 2.42 3.64
CA ASN A 144 45.77 3.45 3.98
C ASN A 144 46.95 2.86 4.76
N GLU A 145 46.71 1.99 5.74
CA GLU A 145 47.77 1.30 6.47
C GLU A 145 48.70 0.51 5.54
N LEU A 146 48.12 -0.28 4.62
CA LEU A 146 48.89 -1.06 3.64
C LEU A 146 49.72 -0.19 2.69
N LEU A 147 49.23 0.98 2.30
CA LEU A 147 49.93 1.90 1.39
C LEU A 147 51.07 2.68 2.06
N HIS A 148 50.99 2.91 3.38
CA HIS A 148 51.99 3.65 4.14
C HIS A 148 53.01 2.73 4.85
N THR A 149 52.87 1.40 4.74
CA THR A 149 53.85 0.42 5.23
C THR A 149 54.98 0.19 4.19
N LYS A 150 55.58 1.27 3.67
CA LYS A 150 56.78 1.25 2.82
C LYS A 150 57.84 2.19 3.35
#